data_AF-A0A6I2ITJ8-F1
#
_entry.id   AF-A0A6I2ITJ8-F1
#
_cell.length_a   1.000
_cell.length_b   1.000
_cell.length_c   1.000
_cell.angle_alpha   90.00
_cell.angle_beta   90.00
_cell.angle_gamma   90.00
#
_symmetry.space_group_name_H-M   'P 1'
#
loop_
_entity.id
_entity.type
_entity.pdbx_description
1 polymer ?
#
loop_
_entity_poly.entity_id
_entity_poly.type
_entity_poly.pdbx_seq_one_letter_code
_entity_poly.pdbx_strand_id
1 'polypeptide(L)'
;MVGTLLTGCATDTMSVKNEQQAIDQVTAPFEEGAITITIQTDPDLNSFQGIANSCTLLVVQAQKASTLNKLLSTPFALKGLFSAAGAQDSILKVDRYSAMPGQSTTLHIDRSENSRYIAVIAGYYPFPQKQHMLLVTIPVTTEKSGWWHPSWGAKLAPMTLSIRLASNTISQFTGATTEPLQLTSNKVDPSGKED
;
A
#
# COMPACT_ATOMS: atom_id res chain seq x y z
N MET A 1 -46.26 20.61 35.04
CA MET A 1 -46.10 20.50 33.57
C MET A 1 -44.60 20.51 33.32
N VAL A 2 -44.02 19.33 33.09
CA VAL A 2 -42.57 19.12 32.91
C VAL A 2 -42.26 19.31 31.42
N GLY A 3 -41.50 20.35 31.08
CA GLY A 3 -41.03 20.61 29.73
C GLY A 3 -39.54 20.31 29.63
N THR A 4 -39.18 19.11 29.19
CA THR A 4 -37.79 18.71 28.93
C THR A 4 -37.39 19.24 27.55
N LEU A 5 -36.50 20.23 27.50
CA LEU A 5 -35.91 20.72 26.26
C LEU A 5 -34.79 19.76 25.83
N LEU A 6 -34.98 19.08 24.70
CA LEU A 6 -33.96 18.29 24.04
C LEU A 6 -32.96 19.24 23.37
N THR A 7 -31.79 19.44 24.00
CA THR A 7 -30.65 20.11 23.36
C THR A 7 -30.01 19.12 22.39
N GLY A 8 -30.36 19.20 21.11
CA GLY A 8 -29.67 18.47 20.04
C GLY A 8 -28.28 19.07 19.83
N CYS A 9 -27.23 18.24 19.95
CA CYS A 9 -25.90 18.59 19.48
C CYS A 9 -25.92 18.67 17.95
N ALA A 10 -26.06 19.87 17.41
CA ALA A 10 -25.70 20.13 16.02
C ALA A 10 -24.17 19.95 15.93
N THR A 11 -23.73 18.80 15.45
CA THR A 11 -22.35 18.64 15.01
C THR A 11 -22.25 19.44 13.72
N ASP A 12 -21.60 20.61 13.77
CA ASP A 12 -21.27 21.36 12.57
C ASP A 12 -20.41 20.46 11.68
N THR A 13 -21.03 19.79 10.71
CA THR A 13 -20.36 19.30 9.52
C THR A 13 -19.90 20.54 8.78
N MET A 14 -18.73 21.03 9.17
CA MET A 14 -18.02 22.12 8.52
C MET A 14 -17.92 21.77 7.03
N SER A 15 -18.77 22.38 6.21
CA SER A 15 -18.73 22.19 4.76
C SER A 15 -17.31 22.47 4.29
N VAL A 16 -16.65 21.44 3.79
CA VAL A 16 -15.26 21.53 3.35
C VAL A 16 -15.22 22.43 2.10
N LYS A 17 -14.59 23.59 2.24
CA LYS A 17 -14.57 24.63 1.19
C LYS A 17 -13.46 24.44 0.16
N ASN A 18 -12.51 23.53 0.42
CA ASN A 18 -11.37 23.28 -0.46
C ASN A 18 -11.18 21.80 -0.73
N GLU A 19 -10.79 21.47 -1.96
CA GLU A 19 -10.64 20.09 -2.43
C GLU A 19 -9.57 19.30 -1.66
N GLN A 20 -8.42 19.93 -1.38
CA GLN A 20 -7.32 19.29 -0.65
C GLN A 20 -7.73 18.88 0.77
N GLN A 21 -8.48 19.72 1.48
CA GLN A 21 -9.01 19.41 2.80
C GLN A 21 -10.03 18.27 2.73
N ALA A 22 -10.78 18.13 1.63
CA ALA A 22 -11.68 17.00 1.46
C ALA A 22 -10.87 15.70 1.27
N ILE A 23 -9.80 15.75 0.48
CA ILE A 23 -8.86 14.63 0.31
C ILE A 23 -8.18 14.24 1.63
N ASP A 24 -7.75 15.23 2.43
CA ASP A 24 -7.04 15.00 3.69
C ASP A 24 -7.94 14.42 4.78
N GLN A 25 -9.23 14.81 4.78
CA GLN A 25 -10.24 14.39 5.75
C GLN A 25 -11.08 13.20 5.27
N VAL A 26 -10.76 12.61 4.10
CA VAL A 26 -11.52 11.49 3.55
C VAL A 26 -11.54 10.32 4.53
N THR A 27 -12.73 9.81 4.82
CA THR A 27 -12.87 8.59 5.61
C THR A 27 -12.47 7.39 4.76
N ALA A 28 -11.88 6.38 5.41
CA ALA A 28 -11.41 5.17 4.76
C ALA A 28 -12.11 3.94 5.34
N PRO A 29 -13.41 3.74 5.07
CA PRO A 29 -14.11 2.56 5.54
C PRO A 29 -13.54 1.29 4.89
N PHE A 30 -13.76 0.16 5.56
CA PHE A 30 -13.56 -1.15 4.95
C PHE A 30 -14.34 -1.26 3.64
N GLU A 31 -13.74 -1.88 2.62
CA GLU A 31 -14.38 -2.13 1.34
C GLU A 31 -13.84 -3.43 0.73
N GLU A 32 -14.73 -4.41 0.54
CA GLU A 32 -14.41 -5.72 -0.02
C GLU A 32 -13.93 -5.60 -1.47
N GLY A 33 -12.85 -6.29 -1.84
CA GLY A 33 -12.32 -6.31 -3.21
C GLY A 33 -11.91 -4.96 -3.81
N ALA A 34 -11.80 -3.89 -3.02
CA ALA A 34 -11.52 -2.53 -3.51
C ALA A 34 -10.11 -2.33 -4.07
N ILE A 35 -9.20 -3.28 -3.86
CA ILE A 35 -7.84 -3.26 -4.40
C ILE A 35 -7.69 -4.42 -5.39
N THR A 36 -7.49 -4.09 -6.66
CA THR A 36 -7.23 -5.06 -7.73
C THR A 36 -5.78 -4.96 -8.19
N ILE A 37 -5.05 -6.07 -8.14
CA ILE A 37 -3.66 -6.13 -8.62
C ILE A 37 -3.53 -7.20 -9.70
N THR A 38 -3.23 -6.80 -10.92
CA THR A 38 -2.87 -7.71 -12.01
C THR A 38 -1.37 -7.91 -12.02
N ILE A 39 -0.94 -9.17 -11.96
CA ILE A 39 0.45 -9.57 -11.84
C ILE A 39 0.80 -10.41 -13.06
N GLN A 40 1.76 -9.92 -13.84
CA GLN A 40 2.42 -10.71 -14.86
C GLN A 40 3.82 -11.08 -14.38
N THR A 41 4.21 -12.34 -14.52
CA THR A 41 5.57 -12.80 -14.22
C THR A 41 6.27 -13.23 -15.50
N ASP A 42 7.58 -13.00 -15.57
CA ASP A 42 8.42 -13.53 -16.64
C ASP A 42 8.74 -15.02 -16.38
N PRO A 43 9.01 -15.82 -17.43
CA PRO A 43 9.40 -17.22 -17.27
C PRO A 43 10.68 -17.43 -16.46
N ASP A 44 11.53 -16.42 -16.39
CA ASP A 44 12.78 -16.42 -15.61
C ASP A 44 12.64 -15.67 -14.28
N LEU A 45 11.42 -15.47 -13.77
CA LEU A 45 11.15 -14.83 -12.48
C LEU A 45 12.09 -15.33 -11.38
N ASN A 46 12.61 -14.38 -10.59
CA ASN A 46 13.45 -14.64 -9.42
C ASN A 46 14.59 -15.61 -9.75
N SER A 47 15.26 -15.36 -10.87
CA SER A 47 16.33 -16.23 -11.37
C SER A 47 17.54 -16.15 -10.46
N PHE A 48 17.97 -17.32 -9.98
CA PHE A 48 19.22 -17.48 -9.27
C PHE A 48 20.04 -18.55 -9.97
N GLN A 49 21.24 -18.19 -10.42
CA GLN A 49 22.12 -19.08 -11.19
C GLN A 49 21.44 -19.70 -12.43
N GLY A 50 20.57 -18.93 -13.08
CA GLY A 50 19.85 -19.36 -14.30
C GLY A 50 18.63 -20.23 -14.04
N ILE A 51 18.26 -20.47 -12.77
CA ILE A 51 17.08 -21.24 -12.39
C ILE A 51 15.99 -20.27 -11.93
N ALA A 52 14.83 -20.31 -12.60
CA ALA A 52 13.66 -19.53 -12.23
C ALA A 52 13.04 -20.07 -10.92
N ASN A 53 12.58 -19.17 -10.05
CA ASN A 53 11.99 -19.52 -8.76
C ASN A 53 10.68 -18.79 -8.53
N SER A 54 9.84 -19.36 -7.65
CA SER A 54 8.69 -18.62 -7.12
C SER A 54 9.15 -17.40 -6.33
N CYS A 55 8.32 -16.37 -6.29
CA CYS A 55 8.52 -15.16 -5.51
C CYS A 55 7.32 -14.96 -4.57
N THR A 56 7.57 -14.72 -3.28
CA THR A 56 6.49 -14.30 -2.38
C THR A 56 6.16 -12.84 -2.66
N LEU A 57 4.88 -12.52 -2.89
CA LEU A 57 4.40 -11.15 -2.93
C LEU A 57 3.68 -10.80 -1.63
N LEU A 58 4.08 -9.71 -0.98
CA LEU A 58 3.36 -9.13 0.14
C LEU A 58 2.62 -7.87 -0.31
N VAL A 59 1.36 -7.74 0.11
CA VAL A 59 0.58 -6.50 0.00
C VAL A 59 0.28 -6.02 1.40
N VAL A 60 0.81 -4.86 1.75
CA VAL A 60 0.78 -4.31 3.10
C VAL A 60 -0.01 -3.02 3.11
N GLN A 61 -1.00 -2.92 3.99
CA GLN A 61 -1.89 -1.76 4.07
C GLN A 61 -1.61 -0.93 5.32
N ALA A 62 -1.62 0.39 5.18
CA ALA A 62 -1.46 1.32 6.30
C ALA A 62 -2.18 2.65 6.06
N GLN A 63 -2.43 3.38 7.15
CA GLN A 63 -3.02 4.72 7.09
C GLN A 63 -2.03 5.80 6.63
N LYS A 64 -0.73 5.62 6.90
CA LYS A 64 0.30 6.63 6.65
C LYS A 64 1.41 6.07 5.76
N ALA A 65 1.81 6.82 4.73
CA ALA A 65 2.96 6.50 3.90
C ALA A 65 4.26 6.36 4.71
N SER A 66 4.43 7.15 5.77
CA SER A 66 5.61 7.10 6.64
C SER A 66 5.75 5.77 7.40
N THR A 67 4.63 5.15 7.79
CA THR A 67 4.62 3.81 8.40
C THR A 67 5.20 2.78 7.45
N LEU A 68 4.76 2.79 6.18
CA LEU A 68 5.25 1.87 5.16
C LEU A 68 6.70 2.18 4.78
N ASN A 69 7.08 3.45 4.63
CA ASN A 69 8.48 3.81 4.37
C ASN A 69 9.41 3.28 5.47
N LYS A 70 9.04 3.44 6.76
CA LYS A 70 9.82 2.90 7.89
C LYS A 70 9.93 1.38 7.84
N LEU A 71 8.84 0.68 7.52
CA LEU A 71 8.83 -0.77 7.34
C LEU A 71 9.80 -1.20 6.22
N LEU A 72 9.69 -0.57 5.05
CA LEU A 72 10.49 -0.89 3.86
C LEU A 72 11.97 -0.53 4.02
N SER A 73 12.29 0.48 4.85
CA SER A 73 13.66 0.89 5.13
C SER A 73 14.33 0.12 6.28
N THR A 74 13.59 -0.75 6.99
CA THR A 74 14.10 -1.48 8.16
C THR A 74 14.23 -2.97 7.85
N PRO A 75 15.44 -3.50 7.54
CA PRO A 75 15.62 -4.89 7.11
C PRO A 75 15.08 -5.92 8.11
N PHE A 76 15.25 -5.69 9.41
CA PHE A 76 14.75 -6.59 10.45
C PHE A 76 13.22 -6.64 10.48
N ALA A 77 12.56 -5.47 10.37
CA ALA A 77 11.10 -5.38 10.33
C ALA A 77 10.55 -6.06 9.07
N LEU A 78 11.15 -5.80 7.92
CA LEU A 78 10.77 -6.42 6.66
C LEU A 78 10.97 -7.94 6.70
N LYS A 79 12.10 -8.43 7.24
CA LYS A 79 12.33 -9.86 7.44
C LYS A 79 11.26 -10.48 8.36
N GLY A 80 10.92 -9.80 9.46
CA GLY A 80 9.86 -10.23 10.37
C GLY A 80 8.51 -10.41 9.66
N LEU A 81 8.18 -9.49 8.75
CA LEU A 81 6.97 -9.56 7.93
C LEU A 81 6.94 -10.81 7.04
N PHE A 82 8.07 -11.12 6.38
CA PHE A 82 8.18 -12.34 5.55
C PHE A 82 8.15 -13.63 6.37
N SER A 83 8.56 -13.60 7.64
CA SER A 83 8.49 -14.75 8.54
C SER A 83 7.14 -14.90 9.26
N ALA A 84 6.16 -14.02 8.97
CA ALA A 84 4.90 -13.92 9.71
C ALA A 84 5.10 -13.71 11.22
N ALA A 85 6.23 -13.11 11.62
CA ALA A 85 6.57 -12.84 13.01
C ALA A 85 5.80 -11.60 13.50
N GLY A 86 4.54 -11.81 13.88
CA GLY A 86 3.70 -10.82 14.58
C GLY A 86 3.31 -9.58 13.77
N ALA A 87 2.27 -8.89 14.25
CA ALA A 87 1.86 -7.61 13.68
C ALA A 87 2.90 -6.53 14.00
N GLN A 88 3.29 -5.76 12.98
CA GLN A 88 4.10 -4.54 13.15
C GLN A 88 3.16 -3.39 13.54
N ASP A 89 3.57 -2.55 14.50
CA ASP A 89 2.78 -1.41 14.95
C ASP A 89 2.30 -0.56 13.75
N SER A 90 1.02 -0.20 13.75
CA SER A 90 0.37 0.65 12.74
C SER A 90 0.23 0.04 11.33
N ILE A 91 0.59 -1.23 11.12
CA ILE A 91 0.19 -1.99 9.92
C ILE A 91 -1.24 -2.49 10.11
N LEU A 92 -2.09 -2.23 9.11
CA LEU A 92 -3.52 -2.57 9.17
C LEU A 92 -3.79 -3.99 8.67
N LYS A 93 -3.10 -4.40 7.59
CA LYS A 93 -3.27 -5.71 6.97
C LYS A 93 -2.02 -6.11 6.19
N VAL A 94 -1.76 -7.41 6.14
CA VAL A 94 -0.70 -8.03 5.36
C VAL A 94 -1.30 -9.22 4.63
N ASP A 95 -1.35 -9.15 3.30
CA ASP A 95 -1.74 -10.26 2.44
C ASP A 95 -0.49 -10.87 1.80
N ARG A 96 -0.47 -12.20 1.69
CA ARG A 96 0.67 -12.95 1.16
C ARG A 96 0.23 -13.84 -0.01
N TYR A 97 0.96 -13.73 -1.11
CA TYR A 97 0.71 -14.50 -2.32
C TYR A 97 2.00 -15.16 -2.83
N SER A 98 1.84 -16.27 -3.55
CA SER A 98 2.93 -16.89 -4.30
C SER A 98 2.81 -16.52 -5.77
N ALA A 99 3.85 -15.92 -6.34
CA ALA A 99 3.98 -15.68 -7.77
C ALA A 99 4.90 -16.75 -8.37
N MET A 100 4.40 -17.56 -9.30
CA MET A 100 5.19 -18.57 -10.00
C MET A 100 5.71 -18.01 -11.33
N PRO A 101 6.87 -18.49 -11.83
CA PRO A 101 7.39 -18.07 -13.13
C PRO A 101 6.40 -18.29 -14.28
N GLY A 102 6.31 -17.31 -15.19
CA GLY A 102 5.48 -17.36 -16.39
C GLY A 102 3.97 -17.28 -16.18
N GLN A 103 3.49 -17.08 -14.95
CA GLN A 103 2.07 -16.92 -14.65
C GLN A 103 1.55 -15.49 -14.82
N SER A 104 0.24 -15.42 -15.06
CA SER A 104 -0.57 -14.21 -15.01
C SER A 104 -1.70 -14.42 -14.00
N THR A 105 -1.81 -13.53 -13.02
CA THR A 105 -2.78 -13.66 -11.92
C THR A 105 -3.37 -12.30 -11.59
N THR A 106 -4.67 -12.25 -11.33
CA THR A 106 -5.35 -11.07 -10.78
C THR A 106 -5.75 -11.34 -9.33
N LEU A 107 -5.38 -10.43 -8.45
CA LEU A 107 -5.74 -10.46 -7.03
C LEU A 107 -6.85 -9.45 -6.77
N HIS A 108 -7.86 -9.86 -5.99
CA HIS A 108 -8.88 -8.98 -5.42
C HIS A 108 -8.68 -8.97 -3.91
N ILE A 109 -8.40 -7.80 -3.36
CA ILE A 109 -7.98 -7.62 -1.98
C ILE A 109 -8.91 -6.61 -1.32
N ASP A 110 -9.41 -6.95 -0.13
CA ASP A 110 -10.20 -6.01 0.64
C ASP A 110 -9.35 -4.86 1.14
N ARG A 111 -9.84 -3.64 0.98
CA ARG A 111 -9.27 -2.47 1.63
C ARG A 111 -9.67 -2.51 3.10
N SER A 112 -8.68 -2.56 3.98
CA SER A 112 -8.92 -2.50 5.42
C SER A 112 -9.40 -1.11 5.84
N GLU A 113 -10.16 -1.04 6.92
CA GLU A 113 -10.52 0.24 7.53
C GLU A 113 -9.26 1.06 7.83
N ASN A 114 -9.32 2.38 7.61
CA ASN A 114 -8.24 3.35 7.72
C ASN A 114 -7.11 3.22 6.68
N SER A 115 -7.19 2.27 5.73
CA SER A 115 -6.16 2.08 4.71
C SER A 115 -6.18 3.21 3.69
N ARG A 116 -5.04 3.86 3.52
CA ARG A 116 -4.83 4.95 2.56
C ARG A 116 -3.63 4.74 1.64
N TYR A 117 -2.74 3.83 2.03
CA TYR A 117 -1.53 3.50 1.30
C TYR A 117 -1.35 1.98 1.30
N ILE A 118 -0.79 1.47 0.21
CA ILE A 118 -0.32 0.09 0.14
C ILE A 118 1.16 0.05 -0.19
N ALA A 119 1.86 -0.96 0.33
CA ALA A 119 3.16 -1.37 -0.16
C ALA A 119 3.04 -2.74 -0.82
N VAL A 120 3.60 -2.89 -2.01
CA VAL A 120 3.76 -4.17 -2.70
C VAL A 120 5.23 -4.55 -2.61
N ILE A 121 5.55 -5.68 -1.97
CA ILE A 121 6.93 -6.17 -1.82
C ILE A 121 7.06 -7.54 -2.48
N ALA A 122 7.93 -7.61 -3.49
CA ALA A 122 8.35 -8.87 -4.09
C ALA A 122 9.56 -9.45 -3.34
N GLY A 123 9.39 -10.66 -2.83
CA GLY A 123 10.35 -11.48 -2.08
C GLY A 123 11.50 -12.05 -2.91
N TYR A 124 12.17 -11.23 -3.73
CA TYR A 124 13.30 -11.70 -4.54
C TYR A 124 14.47 -12.17 -3.66
N TYR A 125 15.16 -13.21 -4.14
CA TYR A 125 16.38 -13.71 -3.52
C TYR A 125 17.56 -12.74 -3.73
N PRO A 126 18.50 -12.63 -2.77
CA PRO A 126 18.48 -13.21 -1.42
C PRO A 126 17.64 -12.40 -0.42
N PHE A 127 17.34 -11.14 -0.74
CA PHE A 127 16.54 -10.26 0.09
C PHE A 127 15.95 -9.11 -0.76
N PRO A 128 14.71 -8.68 -0.50
CA PRO A 128 14.10 -7.57 -1.22
C PRO A 128 14.88 -6.26 -1.07
N GLN A 129 15.07 -5.58 -2.20
CA GLN A 129 15.70 -4.27 -2.32
C GLN A 129 14.70 -3.26 -2.91
N LYS A 130 15.14 -2.02 -3.12
CA LYS A 130 14.31 -0.92 -3.61
C LYS A 130 13.51 -1.27 -4.87
N GLN A 131 14.15 -1.92 -5.84
CA GLN A 131 13.56 -2.31 -7.12
C GLN A 131 12.55 -3.47 -7.00
N HIS A 132 12.42 -4.05 -5.80
CA HIS A 132 11.46 -5.10 -5.47
C HIS A 132 10.24 -4.56 -4.72
N MET A 133 10.14 -3.25 -4.55
CA MET A 133 9.15 -2.61 -3.70
C MET A 133 8.41 -1.50 -4.46
N LEU A 134 7.11 -1.38 -4.19
CA LEU A 134 6.30 -0.24 -4.60
C LEU A 134 5.57 0.30 -3.37
N LEU A 135 5.48 1.62 -3.25
CA LEU A 135 4.60 2.31 -2.32
C LEU A 135 3.57 3.08 -3.14
N VAL A 136 2.29 2.85 -2.86
CA VAL A 136 1.19 3.33 -3.70
C VAL A 136 0.14 4.01 -2.83
N THR A 137 -0.36 5.13 -3.31
CA THR A 137 -1.45 5.87 -2.67
C THR A 137 -2.79 5.38 -3.21
N ILE A 138 -3.74 5.07 -2.32
CA ILE A 138 -5.10 4.70 -2.71
C ILE A 138 -5.77 5.95 -3.30
N PRO A 139 -6.34 5.86 -4.52
CA PRO A 139 -6.88 7.02 -5.20
C PRO A 139 -8.08 7.60 -4.46
N VAL A 140 -8.19 8.92 -4.48
CA VAL A 140 -9.30 9.67 -3.92
C VAL A 140 -10.02 10.36 -5.07
N THR A 141 -11.34 10.24 -5.12
CA THR A 141 -12.19 10.99 -6.05
C THR A 141 -12.88 12.10 -5.28
N THR A 142 -12.95 13.27 -5.89
CA THR A 142 -13.54 14.48 -5.31
C THR A 142 -14.76 14.90 -6.11
N GLU A 143 -15.75 15.43 -5.41
CA GLU A 143 -16.99 15.90 -6.01
C GLU A 143 -17.31 17.29 -5.46
N LYS A 144 -17.50 18.26 -6.37
CA LYS A 144 -17.94 19.60 -6.03
C LYS A 144 -19.46 19.68 -6.10
N SER A 145 -20.08 20.13 -5.02
CA SER A 145 -21.54 20.31 -4.90
C SER A 145 -21.87 21.76 -4.58
N GLY A 146 -23.08 22.21 -4.94
CA GLY A 146 -23.59 23.55 -4.61
C GLY A 146 -23.19 24.67 -5.59
N TRP A 147 -24.19 25.40 -6.09
CA TRP A 147 -24.01 26.54 -7.01
C TRP A 147 -23.73 27.86 -6.26
N TRP A 148 -24.42 28.08 -5.14
CA TRP A 148 -24.34 29.32 -4.35
C TRP A 148 -23.35 29.22 -3.17
N HIS A 149 -23.22 28.01 -2.61
CA HIS A 149 -22.25 27.68 -1.56
C HIS A 149 -21.53 26.38 -1.95
N PRO A 150 -20.40 26.47 -2.67
CA PRO A 150 -19.67 25.28 -3.07
C PRO A 150 -19.12 24.51 -1.87
N SER A 151 -19.36 23.19 -1.86
CA SER A 151 -18.77 22.24 -0.92
C SER A 151 -18.07 21.12 -1.67
N TRP A 152 -16.98 20.61 -1.09
CA TRP A 152 -16.23 19.49 -1.62
C TRP A 152 -16.48 18.24 -0.79
N GLY A 153 -16.85 17.15 -1.47
CA GLY A 153 -16.83 15.80 -0.94
C GLY A 153 -15.63 15.05 -1.49
N ALA A 154 -15.14 14.07 -0.74
CA ALA A 154 -14.13 13.13 -1.19
C ALA A 154 -14.51 11.71 -0.78
N LYS A 155 -14.14 10.74 -1.61
CA LYS A 155 -14.29 9.30 -1.32
C LYS A 155 -13.09 8.55 -1.88
N LEU A 156 -12.66 7.52 -1.17
CA LEU A 156 -11.67 6.59 -1.72
C LEU A 156 -12.29 5.88 -2.92
N ALA A 157 -11.54 5.80 -4.01
CA ALA A 157 -11.92 5.03 -5.19
C ALA A 157 -11.28 3.64 -5.15
N PRO A 158 -11.90 2.64 -5.79
CA PRO A 158 -11.24 1.36 -6.04
C PRO A 158 -9.92 1.56 -6.76
N MET A 159 -8.90 0.82 -6.34
CA MET A 159 -7.55 0.92 -6.89
C MET A 159 -7.28 -0.25 -7.83
N THR A 160 -6.75 0.05 -9.01
CA THR A 160 -6.26 -0.97 -9.95
C THR A 160 -4.78 -0.74 -10.21
N LEU A 161 -3.97 -1.78 -10.01
CA LEU A 161 -2.53 -1.74 -10.25
C LEU A 161 -2.16 -2.92 -11.16
N SER A 162 -1.39 -2.69 -12.20
CA SER A 162 -0.76 -3.75 -12.98
C SER A 162 0.73 -3.75 -12.72
N ILE A 163 1.32 -4.90 -12.39
CA ILE A 163 2.76 -5.06 -12.17
C ILE A 163 3.33 -6.19 -13.04
N ARG A 164 4.57 -6.00 -13.49
CA ARG A 164 5.36 -7.06 -14.12
C ARG A 164 6.57 -7.41 -13.25
N LEU A 165 6.68 -8.68 -12.88
CA LEU A 165 7.78 -9.24 -12.12
C LEU A 165 8.74 -9.95 -13.09
N ALA A 166 9.93 -9.39 -13.28
CA ALA A 166 10.95 -9.91 -14.19
C ALA A 166 11.96 -10.81 -13.47
N SER A 167 13.08 -11.13 -14.12
CA SER A 167 14.16 -11.94 -13.55
C SER A 167 14.58 -11.53 -12.13
N ASN A 168 14.73 -10.22 -11.89
CA ASN A 168 15.30 -9.69 -10.64
C ASN A 168 14.73 -8.33 -10.22
N THR A 169 13.59 -7.90 -10.76
CA THR A 169 13.03 -6.57 -10.52
C THR A 169 11.51 -6.55 -10.74
N ILE A 170 10.83 -5.58 -10.13
CA ILE A 170 9.54 -5.13 -10.64
C ILE A 170 9.85 -4.24 -11.85
N SER A 171 9.62 -4.72 -13.06
CA SER A 171 10.07 -4.05 -14.29
C SER A 171 9.06 -3.03 -14.82
N GLN A 172 7.79 -3.23 -14.51
CA GLN A 172 6.71 -2.36 -14.95
C GLN A 172 5.67 -2.24 -13.85
N PHE A 173 5.10 -1.04 -13.70
CA PHE A 173 3.95 -0.79 -12.86
C PHE A 173 3.09 0.33 -13.48
N THR A 174 1.77 0.15 -13.51
CA THR A 174 0.83 1.13 -14.07
C THR A 174 -0.52 1.10 -13.34
N GLY A 175 -1.31 2.18 -13.47
CA GLY A 175 -2.68 2.24 -12.96
C GLY A 175 -2.86 2.92 -11.61
N ALA A 176 -1.78 3.20 -10.86
CA ALA A 176 -1.85 3.89 -9.59
C ALA A 176 -0.67 4.85 -9.37
N THR A 177 -0.88 5.85 -8.52
CA THR A 177 0.15 6.84 -8.15
C THR A 177 1.12 6.25 -7.15
N THR A 178 2.40 6.21 -7.51
CA THR A 178 3.48 5.75 -6.63
C THR A 178 4.07 6.87 -5.81
N GLU A 179 4.35 6.58 -4.54
CA GLU A 179 5.10 7.45 -3.64
C GLU A 179 6.60 7.12 -3.70
N PRO A 180 7.49 8.10 -3.53
CA PRO A 180 8.91 7.86 -3.48
C PRO A 180 9.28 7.02 -2.23
N LEU A 181 10.00 5.92 -2.46
CA LEU A 181 10.57 5.10 -1.39
C LEU A 181 11.75 5.82 -0.73
N GLN A 182 11.60 6.10 0.57
CA GLN A 182 12.62 6.73 1.42
C GLN A 182 13.45 5.66 2.13
N LEU A 183 14.30 4.97 1.37
CA LEU A 183 15.21 3.98 1.94
C LEU A 183 16.46 4.68 2.50
N THR A 184 16.75 4.47 3.77
CA THR A 184 18.04 4.84 4.35
C THR A 184 19.10 3.91 3.78
N SER A 185 20.08 4.46 3.06
CA SER A 185 21.24 3.71 2.59
C SER A 185 22.09 3.32 3.79
N ASN A 186 21.78 2.18 4.41
CA ASN A 186 22.74 1.53 5.29
C ASN A 186 23.76 0.86 4.37
N LYS A 187 24.86 1.58 4.13
CA LYS A 187 26.09 1.02 3.56
C LYS A 187 26.50 -0.15 4.45
N VAL A 188 26.22 -1.38 4.02
CA VAL A 188 26.86 -2.56 4.58
C VAL A 188 28.32 -2.45 4.18
N ASP A 189 29.17 -2.16 5.16
CA ASP A 189 30.61 -2.20 5.00
C ASP A 189 31.01 -3.64 4.61
N PRO A 190 31.67 -3.88 3.46
CA PRO A 190 32.11 -5.22 3.07
C PRO A 190 33.34 -5.70 3.85
N SER A 191 33.85 -4.96 4.84
CA SER A 191 34.96 -5.42 5.68
C SER A 191 34.49 -6.20 6.91
N GLY A 192 33.91 -7.37 6.66
CA GLY A 192 33.94 -8.45 7.64
C GLY A 192 35.38 -8.96 7.74
N LYS A 193 36.17 -8.40 8.65
CA LYS A 193 37.32 -9.11 9.21
C LYS A 193 36.80 -9.91 10.41
N GLU A 194 36.84 -11.22 10.28
CA GLU A 194 36.91 -12.11 11.44
C GLU A 194 38.27 -11.86 12.10
N ASP A 195 38.25 -11.42 13.35
CA ASP A 195 39.32 -11.61 14.34
C ASP A 195 38.65 -12.00 15.67
#